data_AF-H0JQ12-F1
#
_entry.id   AF-H0JQ12-F1
#
_cell.length_a   1.000
_cell.length_b   1.000
_cell.length_c   1.000
_cell.angle_alpha   90.00
_cell.angle_beta   90.00
_cell.angle_gamma   90.00
#
_symmetry.space_group_name_H-M   'P 1'
#
loop_
_entity.id
_entity.type
_entity.pdbx_description
1 polymer ?
#
loop_
_entity_poly.entity_id
_entity_poly.type
_entity_poly.pdbx_seq_one_letter_code
_entity_poly.pdbx_strand_id
1 'polypeptide(L)'
;MGACSITVVAGSRIVEMDDAPMVDATRGLIAGLAVVIWVFATWLLPPLVAAGWWRHRVHRVRLDYDSSLWSIVFPLGMYAIAGMYLGRADDLPLVGAIGAAELWVAVAAWVAVFAAMLHRMWVRLIRPVERDRR
;
A
#
# COMPACT_ATOMS: atom_id res chain seq x y z
N MET A 1 -7.44 3.24 -2.97
CA MET A 1 -6.03 2.84 -3.16
C MET A 1 -5.88 1.33 -3.20
N GLY A 2 -6.05 0.60 -2.09
CA GLY A 2 -5.76 -0.84 -2.04
C GLY A 2 -6.54 -1.67 -3.07
N ALA A 3 -7.86 -1.46 -3.19
CA ALA A 3 -8.68 -2.13 -4.20
C ALA A 3 -8.18 -1.87 -5.63
N CYS A 4 -7.90 -0.60 -5.97
CA CYS A 4 -7.35 -0.23 -7.28
C CYS A 4 -6.02 -0.95 -7.56
N SER A 5 -5.12 -0.98 -6.58
CA SER A 5 -3.83 -1.67 -6.70
C SER A 5 -4.00 -3.18 -6.89
N ILE A 6 -4.92 -3.82 -6.17
CA ILE A 6 -5.24 -5.24 -6.37
C ILE A 6 -5.78 -5.48 -7.79
N THR A 7 -6.65 -4.60 -8.29
CA THR A 7 -7.15 -4.69 -9.66
C THR A 7 -6.03 -4.58 -10.70
N VAL A 8 -5.06 -3.69 -10.50
CA VAL A 8 -3.90 -3.56 -11.41
C VAL A 8 -3.02 -4.81 -11.37
N VAL A 9 -2.78 -5.38 -10.18
CA VAL A 9 -2.04 -6.66 -10.05
C VAL A 9 -2.79 -7.79 -10.73
N ALA A 10 -4.11 -7.87 -10.58
CA ALA A 10 -4.92 -8.88 -11.28
C ALA A 10 -4.87 -8.69 -12.80
N GLY A 11 -5.00 -7.45 -13.28
CA GLY A 11 -4.94 -7.13 -14.71
C GLY A 11 -3.59 -7.48 -15.33
N SER A 12 -2.49 -7.06 -14.71
CA SER A 12 -1.13 -7.41 -15.15
C SER A 12 -0.89 -8.93 -15.18
N ARG A 13 -1.41 -9.68 -14.21
CA ARG A 13 -1.34 -11.15 -14.23
C ARG A 13 -2.10 -11.77 -15.38
N ILE A 14 -3.27 -11.22 -15.75
CA ILE A 14 -4.02 -11.69 -16.93
C ILE A 14 -3.25 -11.36 -18.22
N VAL A 15 -2.60 -10.19 -18.28
CA VAL A 15 -1.76 -9.79 -19.42
C VAL A 15 -0.50 -10.65 -19.54
N GLU A 16 -0.02 -11.26 -18.46
CA GLU A 16 1.09 -12.23 -18.46
C GLU A 16 0.65 -13.69 -18.73
N MET A 17 -0.65 -14.00 -18.82
CA MET A 17 -1.11 -15.38 -19.03
C MET A 17 -0.75 -15.89 -20.44
N ASP A 18 -0.51 -17.20 -20.51
CA ASP A 18 -0.36 -17.94 -21.76
C ASP A 18 -1.57 -17.74 -22.68
N ASP A 19 -1.34 -17.87 -23.98
CA ASP A 19 -2.35 -17.61 -25.00
C ASP A 19 -3.57 -18.52 -24.83
N ALA A 20 -4.73 -17.87 -24.75
CA ALA A 20 -6.02 -18.52 -24.75
C ALA A 20 -6.99 -17.60 -25.50
N PRO A 21 -7.96 -18.14 -26.28
CA PRO A 21 -8.82 -17.33 -27.15
C PRO A 21 -9.52 -16.16 -26.44
N MET A 22 -9.89 -16.35 -25.17
CA MET A 22 -10.49 -15.30 -24.34
C MET A 22 -9.47 -14.26 -23.85
N VAL A 23 -8.25 -14.70 -23.51
CA VAL A 23 -7.18 -13.82 -23.04
C VAL A 23 -6.73 -12.92 -24.19
N ASP A 24 -6.50 -13.47 -25.38
CA ASP A 24 -6.05 -12.69 -26.53
C ASP A 24 -7.07 -11.64 -26.96
N ALA A 25 -8.36 -11.97 -26.90
CA ALA A 25 -9.43 -11.03 -27.19
C ALA A 25 -9.52 -9.88 -26.16
N THR A 26 -9.08 -10.09 -24.91
CA THR A 26 -9.24 -9.12 -23.81
C THR A 26 -7.93 -8.46 -23.37
N ARG A 27 -6.77 -8.99 -23.77
CA ARG A 27 -5.43 -8.59 -23.30
C ARG A 27 -5.20 -7.09 -23.41
N GLY A 28 -5.43 -6.53 -24.61
CA GLY A 28 -5.26 -5.09 -24.85
C GLY A 28 -6.20 -4.21 -24.03
N LEU A 29 -7.46 -4.63 -23.86
CA LEU A 29 -8.43 -3.90 -23.02
C LEU A 29 -8.02 -3.93 -21.54
N ILE A 30 -7.58 -5.10 -21.05
CA ILE A 30 -7.17 -5.29 -19.66
C ILE A 30 -5.90 -4.51 -19.36
N ALA A 31 -4.92 -4.52 -20.27
CA ALA A 31 -3.70 -3.71 -20.16
C ALA A 31 -4.05 -2.21 -20.06
N GLY A 32 -4.86 -1.70 -20.98
CA GLY A 32 -5.31 -0.30 -20.96
C GLY A 32 -6.06 0.06 -19.66
N LEU A 33 -6.96 -0.80 -19.20
CA LEU A 33 -7.69 -0.60 -17.95
C LEU A 33 -6.76 -0.60 -16.73
N ALA A 34 -5.77 -1.49 -16.70
CA ALA A 34 -4.78 -1.56 -15.63
C ALA A 34 -3.97 -0.27 -15.54
N VAL A 35 -3.56 0.31 -16.67
CA VAL A 35 -2.88 1.62 -16.70
C VAL A 35 -3.81 2.73 -16.18
N VAL A 36 -5.07 2.79 -16.63
CA VAL A 36 -6.02 3.83 -16.17
C VAL A 36 -6.28 3.73 -14.66
N ILE A 37 -6.47 2.51 -14.14
CA ILE A 37 -6.68 2.27 -12.70
C ILE A 37 -5.41 2.60 -11.92
N TRP A 38 -4.23 2.31 -12.47
CA TRP A 38 -2.96 2.69 -11.86
C TRP A 38 -2.81 4.21 -11.78
N VAL A 39 -3.12 4.96 -12.85
CA VAL A 39 -3.11 6.43 -12.82
C VAL A 39 -4.08 6.97 -11.77
N PHE A 40 -5.28 6.39 -11.68
CA PHE A 40 -6.25 6.75 -10.64
C PHE A 40 -5.68 6.46 -9.24
N ALA A 41 -5.03 5.32 -9.04
CA ALA A 41 -4.33 5.02 -7.80
C ALA A 41 -3.23 6.06 -7.53
N THR A 42 -2.39 6.41 -8.49
CA THR A 42 -1.36 7.46 -8.33
C THR A 42 -1.97 8.79 -7.90
N TRP A 43 -3.17 9.13 -8.34
CA TRP A 43 -3.87 10.33 -7.91
C TRP A 43 -4.34 10.31 -6.44
N LEU A 44 -4.46 9.13 -5.82
CA LEU A 44 -4.79 8.98 -4.41
C LEU A 44 -3.57 9.05 -3.47
N LEU A 45 -2.34 9.07 -4.00
CA LEU A 45 -1.11 9.28 -3.21
C LEU A 45 -1.09 10.65 -2.51
N PRO A 46 -1.34 11.80 -3.18
CA PRO A 46 -1.31 13.11 -2.52
C PRO A 46 -2.28 13.22 -1.33
N PRO A 47 -3.55 12.78 -1.40
CA PRO A 47 -4.43 12.71 -0.24
C PRO A 47 -3.87 11.85 0.90
N LEU A 48 -3.22 10.73 0.58
CA LEU A 48 -2.63 9.82 1.57
C LEU A 48 -1.43 10.47 2.28
N VAL A 49 -0.54 11.10 1.50
CA VAL A 49 0.61 11.85 2.02
C VAL A 49 0.14 13.04 2.83
N ALA A 50 -0.87 13.78 2.36
CA ALA A 50 -1.48 14.89 3.09
C ALA A 50 -2.10 14.43 4.41
N ALA A 51 -2.83 13.30 4.42
CA ALA A 51 -3.39 12.73 5.65
C ALA A 51 -2.30 12.26 6.62
N GLY A 52 -1.23 11.63 6.13
CA GLY A 52 -0.07 11.23 6.92
C GLY A 52 0.64 12.44 7.54
N TRP A 53 0.93 13.44 6.71
CA TRP A 53 1.56 14.70 7.13
C TRP A 53 0.70 15.46 8.12
N TRP A 54 -0.59 15.63 7.85
CA TRP A 54 -1.55 16.30 8.74
C TRP A 54 -1.59 15.62 10.11
N ARG A 55 -1.68 14.30 10.14
CA ARG A 55 -1.74 13.53 11.39
C ARG A 55 -0.46 13.62 12.23
N HIS A 56 0.71 13.64 11.60
CA HIS A 56 2.00 13.56 12.31
C HIS A 56 2.65 14.93 12.55
N ARG A 57 2.57 15.86 11.59
CA ARG A 57 3.19 17.19 11.67
C ARG A 57 2.26 18.26 12.23
N VAL A 58 0.98 18.26 11.85
CA VAL A 58 0.04 19.31 12.27
C VAL A 58 -0.60 18.97 13.61
N HIS A 59 -1.11 17.75 13.79
CA HIS A 59 -1.77 17.37 15.03
C HIS A 59 -0.84 16.89 16.15
N ARG A 60 0.46 16.67 15.88
CA ARG A 60 1.45 16.09 16.82
C ARG A 60 0.81 15.02 17.73
N VAL A 61 0.00 14.13 17.14
CA VAL A 61 -0.72 13.13 17.93
C VAL A 61 0.35 12.32 18.64
N ARG A 62 0.29 12.29 19.98
CA ARG A 62 1.16 11.42 20.79
C ARG A 62 1.11 10.02 20.16
N LEU A 63 2.25 9.37 20.00
CA LEU A 63 2.44 8.04 19.40
C LEU A 63 1.65 6.95 20.14
N ASP A 64 0.32 7.03 20.13
CA ASP A 64 -0.57 5.99 20.60
C ASP A 64 -0.97 5.19 19.35
N TYR A 65 -0.47 3.96 19.29
CA TYR A 65 -0.71 3.08 18.16
C TYR A 65 -2.21 2.82 18.03
N ASP A 66 -2.75 3.09 16.84
CA ASP A 66 -4.13 2.80 16.47
C ASP A 66 -4.12 1.79 15.32
N SER A 67 -4.97 0.77 15.37
CA SER A 67 -5.04 -0.27 14.33
C SER A 67 -5.38 0.29 12.95
N SER A 68 -6.01 1.47 12.87
CA SER A 68 -6.25 2.20 11.62
C SER A 68 -4.97 2.55 10.83
N LEU A 69 -3.79 2.56 11.47
CA LEU A 69 -2.51 2.76 10.79
C LEU A 69 -2.22 1.66 9.77
N TRP A 70 -2.62 0.41 10.07
CA TRP A 70 -2.43 -0.72 9.15
C TRP A 70 -3.23 -0.57 7.86
N SER A 71 -4.41 0.05 7.94
CA SER A 71 -5.25 0.34 6.77
C SER A 71 -4.61 1.33 5.79
N ILE A 72 -3.57 2.06 6.21
CA ILE A 72 -2.80 2.99 5.36
C ILE A 72 -1.55 2.31 4.80
N VAL A 73 -0.83 1.56 5.63
CA VAL A 73 0.40 0.84 5.21
C VAL A 73 0.08 -0.20 4.13
N PHE A 74 -1.05 -0.91 4.25
CA PHE A 74 -1.43 -1.95 3.30
C PHE A 74 -1.61 -1.41 1.86
N PRO A 75 -2.45 -0.39 1.60
CA PRO A 75 -2.56 0.19 0.27
C PRO A 75 -1.24 0.75 -0.30
N LEU A 76 -0.36 1.26 0.56
CA LEU A 76 0.92 1.82 0.14
C LEU A 76 1.85 0.72 -0.40
N GLY A 77 1.93 -0.40 0.31
CA GLY A 77 2.63 -1.60 -0.18
C GLY A 77 1.99 -2.18 -1.44
N MET A 78 0.66 -2.25 -1.50
CA MET A 78 -0.03 -2.76 -2.68
C MET A 78 0.17 -1.90 -3.93
N TYR A 79 0.25 -0.57 -3.78
CA TYR A 79 0.55 0.33 -4.90
C TYR A 79 1.98 0.11 -5.44
N ALA A 80 2.96 -0.07 -4.56
CA ALA A 80 4.33 -0.40 -4.96
C ALA A 80 4.38 -1.69 -5.80
N ILE A 81 3.71 -2.74 -5.34
CA ILE A 81 3.58 -4.02 -6.05
C ILE A 81 2.87 -3.83 -7.41
N ALA A 82 1.76 -3.09 -7.43
CA ALA A 82 1.03 -2.81 -8.65
C ALA A 82 1.90 -2.12 -9.71
N GLY A 83 2.70 -1.12 -9.32
CA GLY A 83 3.65 -0.46 -10.22
C GLY A 83 4.72 -1.41 -10.76
N MET A 84 5.28 -2.28 -9.91
CA MET A 84 6.26 -3.27 -10.35
C MET A 84 5.71 -4.30 -11.33
N TYR A 85 4.48 -4.79 -11.10
CA TYR A 85 3.84 -5.76 -11.98
C TYR A 85 3.41 -5.13 -13.30
N LEU A 86 2.78 -3.95 -13.25
CA LEU A 86 2.39 -3.22 -14.45
C LEU A 86 3.62 -2.84 -15.30
N GLY A 87 4.70 -2.42 -14.64
CA GLY A 87 5.97 -2.11 -15.32
C GLY A 87 6.59 -3.31 -16.04
N ARG A 88 6.36 -4.53 -15.54
CA ARG A 88 6.81 -5.78 -16.19
C ARG A 88 5.86 -6.24 -17.28
N ALA A 89 4.55 -6.18 -17.03
CA ALA A 89 3.53 -6.70 -17.94
C ALA A 89 3.39 -5.86 -19.23
N ASP A 90 3.53 -4.54 -19.12
CA ASP A 90 3.35 -3.60 -20.24
C ASP A 90 4.67 -2.97 -20.74
N ASP A 91 5.83 -3.51 -20.34
CA ASP A 91 7.18 -2.98 -20.68
C ASP A 91 7.33 -1.48 -20.35
N LEU A 92 6.86 -1.06 -19.17
CA LEU A 92 6.93 0.32 -18.67
C LEU A 92 7.98 0.45 -17.54
N PRO A 93 9.29 0.54 -17.87
CA PRO A 93 10.37 0.52 -16.88
C PRO A 93 10.29 1.67 -15.87
N LEU A 94 9.77 2.82 -16.29
CA LEU A 94 9.55 3.98 -15.40
C LEU A 94 8.52 3.67 -14.30
N VAL A 95 7.41 3.01 -14.66
CA VAL A 95 6.34 2.64 -13.72
C VAL A 95 6.85 1.61 -12.72
N GLY A 96 7.65 0.63 -13.19
CA GLY A 96 8.33 -0.33 -12.34
C GLY A 96 9.31 0.32 -11.36
N ALA A 97 10.09 1.31 -11.82
CA ALA A 97 11.02 2.06 -10.97
C ALA A 97 10.31 2.88 -9.90
N ILE A 98 9.17 3.52 -10.22
CA ILE A 98 8.32 4.21 -9.24
C ILE A 98 7.82 3.22 -8.19
N GLY A 99 7.33 2.05 -8.62
CA GLY A 99 6.91 0.99 -7.70
C GLY A 99 8.04 0.53 -6.77
N ALA A 100 9.27 0.42 -7.29
CA ALA A 100 10.45 0.07 -6.49
C ALA A 100 10.85 1.14 -5.46
N ALA A 101 10.79 2.41 -5.83
CA ALA A 101 11.03 3.49 -4.89
C ALA A 101 9.96 3.52 -3.79
N GLU A 102 8.68 3.39 -4.17
CA GLU A 102 7.56 3.40 -3.23
C GLU A 102 7.58 2.19 -2.28
N LEU A 103 8.12 1.05 -2.70
CA LEU A 103 8.28 -0.12 -1.82
C LEU A 103 9.14 0.21 -0.59
N TRP A 104 10.21 0.98 -0.75
CA TRP A 104 11.04 1.38 0.39
C TRP A 104 10.29 2.30 1.35
N VAL A 105 9.44 3.18 0.82
CA VAL A 105 8.53 4.00 1.64
C VAL A 105 7.53 3.13 2.39
N ALA A 106 6.97 2.11 1.73
CA ALA A 106 6.06 1.14 2.33
C ALA A 106 6.72 0.36 3.48
N VAL A 107 7.93 -0.12 3.27
CA VAL A 107 8.70 -0.85 4.27
C VAL A 107 9.02 0.06 5.46
N ALA A 108 9.45 1.31 5.22
CA ALA A 108 9.71 2.26 6.29
C ALA A 108 8.45 2.55 7.13
N ALA A 109 7.30 2.77 6.47
CA ALA A 109 6.02 2.96 7.14
C ALA A 109 5.58 1.72 7.93
N TRP A 110 5.76 0.53 7.34
CA TRP A 110 5.47 -0.75 7.98
C TRP A 110 6.31 -0.94 9.25
N VAL A 111 7.63 -0.72 9.18
CA VAL A 111 8.54 -0.83 10.34
C VAL A 111 8.13 0.14 11.44
N ALA A 112 7.79 1.38 11.09
CA ALA A 112 7.36 2.38 12.07
C ALA A 112 6.07 1.97 12.78
N VAL A 113 5.05 1.50 12.05
CA VAL A 113 3.77 1.04 12.62
C VAL A 113 3.97 -0.23 13.46
N PHE A 114 4.79 -1.16 12.99
CA PHE A 114 5.12 -2.39 13.71
C PHE A 114 5.85 -2.10 15.02
N ALA A 115 6.86 -1.22 15.02
CA ALA A 115 7.54 -0.79 16.23
C ALA A 115 6.58 -0.10 17.22
N ALA A 116 5.67 0.74 16.74
CA ALA A 116 4.64 1.36 17.57
C ALA A 116 3.68 0.33 18.20
N MET A 117 3.33 -0.72 17.46
CA MET A 117 2.54 -1.84 17.96
C MET A 117 3.27 -2.58 19.08
N LEU A 118 4.53 -2.95 18.87
CA LEU A 118 5.35 -3.64 19.86
C LEU A 118 5.54 -2.80 21.13
N HIS A 119 5.82 -1.51 20.98
CA HIS A 119 5.94 -0.59 22.12
C HIS A 119 4.64 -0.52 22.93
N ARG A 120 3.48 -0.40 22.27
CA ARG A 120 2.18 -0.37 22.97
C ARG A 120 1.90 -1.70 23.66
N MET A 121 2.20 -2.81 23.01
CA MET A 121 2.04 -4.15 23.55
C MET A 121 2.90 -4.33 24.80
N TRP A 122 4.18 -3.94 24.74
CA TRP A 122 5.13 -3.98 25.85
C TRP A 122 4.68 -3.15 27.05
N VAL A 123 4.28 -1.90 26.82
CA VAL A 123 3.81 -0.99 27.89
C VAL A 123 2.53 -1.52 28.55
N ARG A 124 1.61 -2.15 27.78
CA ARG A 124 0.37 -2.73 28.32
C ARG A 124 0.59 -4.06 29.05
N LEU A 125 1.49 -4.92 28.55
CA LEU A 125 1.78 -6.24 29.15
C LEU A 125 2.70 -6.19 30.37
N ILE A 126 3.51 -5.14 30.53
CA ILE A 126 4.42 -5.00 31.68
C ILE A 126 3.85 -4.09 32.79
N ARG A 127 2.76 -3.36 32.53
CA ARG A 127 1.98 -2.64 33.55
C ARG A 127 0.63 -3.26 33.97
N PRO A 128 0.46 -4.60 34.08
CA PRO A 128 -0.62 -5.14 34.89
C PRO A 128 -0.05 -5.44 36.28
N VAL A 129 -0.29 -4.56 37.27
CA VAL A 129 -0.41 -4.81 38.73
C VAL A 129 -0.17 -3.48 39.44
N GLU A 130 -1.21 -2.66 39.63
CA GLU A 130 -1.32 -1.76 40.80
C GLU A 130 -2.74 -1.16 40.99
N ARG A 131 -3.78 -1.69 40.32
CA ARG A 131 -5.12 -1.08 40.38
C ARG A 131 -6.21 -2.08 40.73
N ASP A 132 -5.97 -2.86 41.79
CA ASP A 132 -7.02 -3.70 42.41
C ASP A 132 -6.96 -3.72 43.95
N ARG A 133 -6.51 -2.60 44.56
CA ARG A 133 -6.66 -2.35 45.99
C ARG A 133 -6.95 -0.88 46.25
N ARG A 134 -8.22 -0.49 46.20
CA ARG A 134 -8.84 0.53 47.05
C ARG A 134 -10.34 0.58 46.80
#